data_AF-X8CJ99-F1
#
_entry.id   AF-X8CJ99-F1
#
_cell.length_a   1.000
_cell.length_b   1.000
_cell.length_c   1.000
_cell.angle_alpha   90.00
_cell.angle_beta   90.00
_cell.angle_gamma   90.00
#
_symmetry.space_group_name_H-M   'P 1'
#
loop_
_entity.id
_entity.type
_entity.pdbx_description
1 polymer ?
#
loop_
_entity_poly.entity_id
_entity_poly.type
_entity_poly.pdbx_seq_one_letter_code
_entity_poly.pdbx_strand_id
1 'polypeptide(L)'
;MTQQCQAALSTYALDPAMPVLLRPDGAVQVGWDPRRAVLVRPPGGLAAAELATLLRTMSSPTPLPELQRRALDRGLTDTEGLRSLVAQLVRAGVATECGRPRGRAPSVRVHGRGPLSELLVESLRCSGARIARSSQPHAAVSAGDVDLVVLSDYLVADPRMVRDLHDQGVAHLLVRVRDGIGLVGRW
;
A
#
# COMPACT_ATOMS: atom_id res chain seq x y z
N MET A 1 11.93 -23.21 -27.51
CA MET A 1 10.95 -22.39 -26.77
C MET A 1 11.44 -22.24 -25.33
N THR A 2 12.33 -21.28 -25.10
CA THR A 2 12.88 -20.98 -23.77
C THR A 2 11.88 -20.12 -23.02
N GLN A 3 11.12 -20.75 -22.12
CA GLN A 3 10.26 -20.07 -21.17
C GLN A 3 11.17 -19.34 -20.17
N GLN A 4 11.40 -18.05 -20.42
CA GLN A 4 12.08 -17.18 -19.47
C GLN A 4 11.26 -17.18 -18.18
N CYS A 5 11.81 -17.82 -17.15
CA CYS A 5 11.33 -17.69 -15.77
C CYS A 5 11.50 -16.21 -15.39
N GLN A 6 10.44 -15.44 -15.56
CA GLN A 6 10.40 -14.02 -15.22
C GLN A 6 10.54 -13.92 -13.69
N ALA A 7 11.75 -13.65 -13.23
CA ALA A 7 12.04 -13.47 -11.81
C ALA A 7 11.14 -12.33 -11.30
N ALA A 8 10.17 -12.65 -10.45
CA ALA A 8 9.27 -11.67 -9.87
C ALA A 8 10.10 -10.69 -9.04
N LEU A 9 10.21 -9.45 -9.53
CA LEU A 9 10.98 -8.36 -8.95
C LEU A 9 10.25 -7.83 -7.72
N SER A 10 11.00 -7.57 -6.63
CA SER A 10 10.48 -6.79 -5.50
C SER A 10 9.96 -5.44 -5.99
N THR A 11 8.81 -5.02 -5.44
CA THR A 11 8.26 -3.69 -5.69
C THR A 11 8.51 -2.80 -4.48
N TYR A 12 8.56 -1.49 -4.71
CA TYR A 12 8.86 -0.51 -3.69
C TYR A 12 7.75 0.53 -3.67
N ALA A 13 7.26 0.86 -2.49
CA ALA A 13 6.27 1.91 -2.28
C ALA A 13 6.75 2.87 -1.20
N LEU A 14 6.49 4.17 -1.36
CA LEU A 14 6.61 5.13 -0.27
C LEU A 14 5.42 4.97 0.69
N ASP A 15 5.65 5.28 1.96
CA ASP A 15 4.57 5.40 2.93
C ASP A 15 3.60 6.50 2.45
N PRO A 16 2.33 6.18 2.13
CA PRO A 16 1.37 7.15 1.60
C PRO A 16 1.05 8.27 2.61
N ALA A 17 1.34 8.08 3.89
CA ALA A 17 1.20 9.13 4.90
C ALA A 17 2.36 10.14 4.89
N MET A 18 3.41 9.92 4.09
CA MET A 18 4.59 10.78 4.02
C MET A 18 4.62 11.64 2.75
N PRO A 19 4.36 12.96 2.85
CA PRO A 19 4.40 13.85 1.69
C PRO A 19 5.82 14.00 1.14
N VAL A 20 5.94 14.20 -0.18
CA VAL A 20 7.20 14.48 -0.88
C VAL A 20 7.28 15.97 -1.22
N LEU A 21 8.20 16.69 -0.58
CA LEU A 21 8.33 18.14 -0.65
C LEU A 21 9.65 18.54 -1.33
N LEU A 22 9.60 19.56 -2.18
CA LEU A 22 10.79 20.19 -2.74
C LEU A 22 11.31 21.26 -1.79
N ARG A 23 12.62 21.29 -1.56
CA ARG A 23 13.26 22.34 -0.78
C ARG A 23 14.01 23.32 -1.70
N PRO A 24 14.11 24.60 -1.31
CA PRO A 24 14.87 25.60 -2.06
C PRO A 24 16.36 25.26 -2.23
N ASP A 25 16.92 24.44 -1.36
CA ASP A 25 18.32 23.98 -1.40
C ASP A 25 18.57 22.83 -2.40
N GLY A 26 17.56 22.45 -3.19
CA GLY A 26 17.67 21.38 -4.17
C GLY A 26 17.58 19.97 -3.58
N ALA A 27 17.26 19.83 -2.29
CA ALA A 27 16.92 18.54 -1.70
C ALA A 27 15.43 18.21 -1.86
N VAL A 28 15.11 16.91 -1.79
CA VAL A 28 13.74 16.40 -1.70
C VAL A 28 13.52 15.89 -0.28
N GLN A 29 12.48 16.36 0.39
CA GLN A 29 12.10 15.90 1.73
C GLN A 29 10.94 14.90 1.63
N VAL A 30 11.05 13.77 2.31
CA VAL A 30 9.97 12.78 2.48
C VAL A 30 9.50 12.82 3.91
N GLY A 31 8.23 13.15 4.15
CA GLY A 31 7.65 13.33 5.48
C GLY A 31 7.74 14.78 6.00
N TRP A 32 6.88 15.12 6.96
CA TRP A 32 6.86 16.43 7.63
C TRP A 32 7.30 16.37 9.10
N ASP A 33 7.15 15.20 9.75
CA ASP A 33 7.56 14.99 11.14
C ASP A 33 9.09 15.03 11.26
N PRO A 34 9.68 15.98 12.02
CA PRO A 34 11.13 16.11 12.14
C PRO A 34 11.82 14.86 12.70
N ARG A 35 11.09 13.95 13.37
CA ARG A 35 11.64 12.69 13.89
C ARG A 35 11.72 11.58 12.84
N ARG A 36 10.95 11.69 11.75
CA ARG A 36 10.81 10.64 10.72
C ARG A 36 11.11 11.13 9.31
N ALA A 37 11.15 12.44 9.09
CA ALA A 37 11.37 13.01 7.78
C ALA A 37 12.80 12.74 7.28
N VAL A 38 12.92 12.39 6.00
CA VAL A 38 14.19 12.06 5.36
C VAL A 38 14.47 13.09 4.28
N LEU A 39 15.70 13.63 4.28
CA LEU A 39 16.20 14.49 3.22
C LEU A 39 16.99 13.66 2.22
N VAL A 40 16.59 13.76 0.96
CA VAL A 40 17.14 13.01 -0.15
C VAL A 40 17.81 13.99 -1.11
N ARG A 41 19.08 13.76 -1.40
CA ARG A 41 19.79 14.49 -2.45
C ARG A 41 19.62 13.75 -3.78
N PRO A 42 19.35 14.47 -4.88
CA PRO A 42 19.20 13.82 -6.18
C PRO A 42 20.49 13.08 -6.60
N PRO A 43 20.38 11.85 -7.11
CA PRO A 43 21.51 11.16 -7.72
C PRO A 43 21.96 11.88 -9.00
N GLY A 44 23.18 11.56 -9.47
CA GLY A 44 23.79 12.22 -10.63
C GLY A 44 22.86 12.25 -11.86
N GLY A 45 22.77 13.42 -12.50
CA GLY A 45 21.96 13.66 -13.70
C GLY A 45 20.48 13.95 -13.45
N LEU A 46 19.95 13.69 -12.24
CA LEU A 46 18.54 13.90 -11.94
C LEU A 46 18.31 15.23 -11.21
N ALA A 47 17.43 16.08 -11.74
CA ALA A 47 17.01 17.29 -11.04
C ALA A 47 16.13 16.95 -9.82
N ALA A 48 16.14 17.80 -8.79
CA ALA A 48 15.33 17.60 -7.58
C ALA A 48 13.82 17.47 -7.87
N ALA A 49 13.31 18.28 -8.80
CA ALA A 49 11.93 18.22 -9.26
C ALA A 49 11.58 16.87 -9.90
N GLU A 50 12.49 16.31 -10.69
CA GLU A 50 12.31 15.01 -11.35
C GLU A 50 12.38 13.86 -10.35
N LEU A 51 13.28 13.93 -9.38
CA LEU A 51 13.31 12.98 -8.27
C LEU A 51 11.99 13.03 -7.48
N ALA A 52 11.48 14.22 -7.14
CA ALA A 52 10.23 14.34 -6.42
C ALA A 52 9.05 13.78 -7.22
N THR A 53 9.02 13.99 -8.54
CA THR A 53 8.01 13.39 -9.43
C THR A 53 8.12 11.87 -9.43
N LEU A 54 9.32 11.32 -9.55
CA LEU A 54 9.56 9.88 -9.50
C LEU A 54 9.09 9.28 -8.16
N LEU A 55 9.48 9.88 -7.04
CA LEU A 55 9.08 9.47 -5.69
C LEU A 55 7.56 9.51 -5.51
N ARG A 56 6.86 10.53 -6.01
CA ARG A 56 5.39 10.56 -5.99
C ARG A 56 4.74 9.40 -6.74
N THR A 57 5.38 8.87 -7.79
CA THR A 57 4.87 7.67 -8.48
C THR A 57 4.99 6.39 -7.65
N MET A 58 5.85 6.37 -6.61
CA MET A 58 5.95 5.28 -5.64
C MET A 58 4.81 5.29 -4.60
N SER A 59 3.76 6.11 -4.78
CA SER A 59 2.52 5.99 -4.00
C SER A 59 1.85 4.61 -4.20
N SER A 60 2.16 3.94 -5.30
CA SER A 60 1.81 2.55 -5.56
C SER A 60 3.08 1.69 -5.69
N PRO A 61 3.04 0.41 -5.30
CA PRO A 61 4.18 -0.49 -5.41
C PRO A 61 4.73 -0.53 -6.84
N THR A 62 5.98 -0.09 -7.02
CA THR A 62 6.63 0.02 -8.33
C THR A 62 7.93 -0.81 -8.35
N PRO A 63 8.16 -1.67 -9.36
CA PRO A 63 9.36 -2.49 -9.42
C PRO A 63 10.61 -1.65 -9.70
N LEU A 64 11.77 -2.07 -9.17
CA LEU A 64 13.00 -1.29 -9.30
C LEU A 64 13.42 -0.99 -10.76
N PRO A 65 13.31 -1.94 -11.72
CA PRO A 65 13.62 -1.65 -13.12
C PRO A 65 12.69 -0.60 -13.75
N GLU A 66 11.44 -0.53 -13.28
CA GLU A 66 10.49 0.49 -13.73
C GLU A 66 10.88 1.87 -13.20
N LEU A 67 11.31 1.95 -11.93
CA LEU A 67 11.85 3.19 -11.36
C LEU A 67 13.09 3.66 -12.11
N GLN A 68 14.01 2.74 -12.44
CA GLN A 68 15.21 3.05 -13.22
C GLN A 68 14.85 3.56 -14.61
N ARG A 69 13.96 2.88 -15.34
CA ARG A 69 13.48 3.32 -16.66
C ARG A 69 12.91 4.73 -16.61
N ARG A 70 11.98 4.99 -15.69
CA ARG A 70 11.37 6.32 -15.50
C ARG A 70 12.39 7.39 -15.14
N ALA A 71 13.44 7.05 -14.40
CA ALA A 71 14.48 7.99 -14.02
C ALA A 71 15.43 8.29 -15.19
N LEU A 72 15.78 7.28 -15.98
CA LEU A 72 16.57 7.43 -17.21
C LEU A 72 15.86 8.35 -18.21
N ASP A 73 14.54 8.16 -18.40
CA ASP A 73 13.71 9.04 -19.23
C ASP A 73 13.71 10.51 -18.77
N ARG A 74 14.14 10.78 -17.53
CA ARG A 74 14.22 12.09 -16.88
C ARG A 74 15.64 12.63 -16.74
N GLY A 75 16.62 11.96 -17.36
CA GLY A 75 18.02 12.42 -17.40
C GLY A 75 18.94 11.83 -16.31
N LEU A 76 18.47 10.85 -15.54
CA LEU A 76 19.35 10.12 -14.61
C LEU A 76 20.55 9.53 -15.35
N THR A 77 21.76 9.76 -14.82
CA THR A 77 22.98 9.11 -15.32
C THR A 77 23.50 8.04 -14.37
N ASP A 78 23.11 8.11 -13.09
CA ASP A 78 23.57 7.21 -12.03
C ASP A 78 22.47 6.23 -11.56
N THR A 79 22.33 5.10 -12.27
CA THR A 79 21.38 4.04 -11.93
C THR A 79 21.72 3.30 -10.62
N GLU A 80 23.00 3.27 -10.26
CA GLU A 80 23.48 2.68 -9.01
C GLU A 80 23.13 3.57 -7.82
N GLY A 81 23.34 4.88 -7.95
CA GLY A 81 22.93 5.87 -6.98
C GLY A 81 21.43 5.81 -6.71
N LEU A 82 20.60 5.65 -7.75
CA LEU A 82 19.16 5.46 -7.57
C LEU A 82 18.84 4.17 -6.78
N ARG A 83 19.50 3.05 -7.09
CA ARG A 83 19.31 1.79 -6.35
C ARG A 83 19.69 1.93 -4.88
N SER A 84 20.83 2.56 -4.61
CA SER A 84 21.30 2.86 -3.25
C SER A 84 20.33 3.78 -2.50
N LEU A 85 19.79 4.79 -3.17
CA LEU A 85 18.80 5.71 -2.63
C LEU A 85 17.52 4.96 -2.22
N VAL A 86 16.97 4.10 -3.08
CA VAL A 86 15.78 3.31 -2.75
C VAL A 86 16.04 2.42 -1.53
N ALA A 87 17.20 1.75 -1.47
CA ALA A 87 17.58 0.94 -0.31
C ALA A 87 17.71 1.79 0.98
N GLN A 88 18.21 3.02 0.87
CA GLN A 88 18.27 3.96 1.99
C GLN A 88 16.88 4.41 2.47
N LEU A 89 15.94 4.67 1.55
CA LEU A 89 14.55 4.99 1.91
C LEU A 89 13.87 3.83 2.66
N VAL A 90 14.11 2.59 2.24
CA VAL A 90 13.60 1.40 2.93
C VAL A 90 14.22 1.28 4.32
N ARG A 91 15.55 1.42 4.44
CA ARG A 91 16.23 1.41 5.75
C ARG A 91 15.77 2.51 6.69
N ALA A 92 15.42 3.68 6.16
CA ALA A 92 14.89 4.80 6.93
C ALA A 92 13.41 4.62 7.31
N GLY A 93 12.73 3.59 6.81
CA GLY A 93 11.32 3.30 7.10
C GLY A 93 10.33 4.26 6.44
N VAL A 94 10.78 5.02 5.42
CA VAL A 94 9.92 5.92 4.63
C VAL A 94 9.45 5.27 3.33
N ALA A 95 10.12 4.20 2.91
CA ALA A 95 9.67 3.29 1.87
C ALA A 95 9.53 1.87 2.42
N THR A 96 8.70 1.06 1.78
CA THR A 96 8.55 -0.36 2.06
C THR A 96 8.95 -1.15 0.82
N GLU A 97 9.80 -2.16 1.01
CA GLU A 97 9.97 -3.22 0.03
C GLU A 97 8.75 -4.14 0.13
N CYS A 98 7.88 -4.05 -0.85
CA CYS A 98 6.78 -4.97 -1.01
C CYS A 98 7.34 -6.28 -1.59
N GLY A 99 7.18 -7.36 -0.82
CA GLY A 99 7.50 -8.69 -1.28
C GLY A 99 6.72 -9.06 -2.55
N ARG A 100 7.11 -10.18 -3.17
CA ARG A 100 6.47 -10.68 -4.40
C ARG A 100 4.95 -10.53 -4.31
N PRO A 101 4.29 -9.93 -5.33
CA PRO A 101 2.85 -10.04 -5.45
C PRO A 101 2.52 -11.52 -5.31
N ARG A 102 1.68 -11.87 -4.32
CA ARG A 102 1.18 -13.24 -4.25
C ARG A 102 0.53 -13.48 -5.62
N GLY A 103 0.94 -14.52 -6.34
CA GLY A 103 0.44 -14.78 -7.71
C GLY A 103 -1.09 -15.01 -7.78
N ARG A 104 -1.79 -14.91 -6.64
CA ARG A 104 -3.25 -14.90 -6.53
C ARG A 104 -3.74 -13.49 -6.22
N ALA A 105 -4.86 -13.11 -6.80
CA ALA A 105 -5.64 -11.95 -6.39
C ALA A 105 -5.96 -12.01 -4.88
N PRO A 106 -5.75 -10.91 -4.12
CA PRO A 106 -6.05 -10.88 -2.70
C PRO A 106 -7.54 -11.14 -2.47
N SER A 107 -7.86 -11.94 -1.46
CA SER A 107 -9.22 -12.32 -1.10
C SER A 107 -9.74 -11.42 0.02
N VAL A 108 -10.68 -10.54 -0.30
CA VAL A 108 -11.27 -9.59 0.66
C VAL A 108 -12.73 -9.98 0.90
N ARG A 109 -13.09 -10.14 2.17
CA ARG A 109 -14.47 -10.38 2.59
C ARG A 109 -15.05 -9.14 3.24
N VAL A 110 -16.10 -8.57 2.65
CA VAL A 110 -16.85 -7.46 3.25
C VAL A 110 -17.99 -8.04 4.07
N HIS A 111 -17.95 -7.83 5.38
CA HIS A 111 -18.98 -8.23 6.32
C HIS A 111 -19.85 -7.03 6.71
N GLY A 112 -21.10 -7.04 6.28
CA GLY A 112 -22.04 -5.96 6.52
C GLY A 112 -23.40 -6.28 5.88
N ARG A 113 -24.41 -5.48 6.25
CA ARG A 113 -25.79 -5.61 5.75
C ARG A 113 -26.36 -4.31 5.21
N GLY A 114 -25.54 -3.27 5.11
CA GLY A 114 -26.00 -1.92 4.82
C GLY A 114 -25.33 -1.32 3.59
N PRO A 115 -25.68 -0.06 3.27
CA PRO A 115 -25.21 0.62 2.07
C PRO A 115 -23.70 0.80 2.04
N LEU A 116 -23.02 0.84 3.20
CA LEU A 116 -21.56 0.95 3.23
C LEU A 116 -20.91 -0.34 2.73
N SER A 117 -21.43 -1.52 3.09
CA SER A 117 -20.92 -2.78 2.54
C SER A 117 -21.09 -2.87 1.03
N GLU A 118 -22.23 -2.44 0.48
CA GLU A 118 -22.48 -2.49 -0.97
C GLU A 118 -21.53 -1.54 -1.72
N LEU A 119 -21.37 -0.29 -1.22
CA LEU A 119 -20.43 0.67 -1.79
C LEU A 119 -18.97 0.17 -1.73
N LEU A 120 -18.58 -0.47 -0.64
CA LEU A 120 -17.25 -1.05 -0.50
C LEU A 120 -17.03 -2.20 -1.48
N VAL A 121 -18.02 -3.09 -1.65
CA VAL A 121 -17.94 -4.19 -2.60
C VAL A 121 -17.79 -3.66 -4.03
N GLU A 122 -18.57 -2.64 -4.40
CA GLU A 122 -18.52 -2.05 -5.74
C GLU A 122 -17.18 -1.35 -6.00
N SER A 123 -16.73 -0.52 -5.06
CA SER A 123 -15.46 0.23 -5.18
C SER A 123 -14.25 -0.69 -5.24
N LEU A 124 -14.26 -1.78 -4.47
CA LEU A 124 -13.13 -2.72 -4.41
C LEU A 124 -13.04 -3.64 -5.63
N ARG A 125 -14.07 -3.76 -6.48
CA ARG A 125 -13.98 -4.56 -7.72
C ARG A 125 -12.89 -4.07 -8.67
N CYS A 126 -12.61 -2.76 -8.67
CA CYS A 126 -11.56 -2.16 -9.49
C CYS A 126 -10.14 -2.43 -8.96
N SER A 127 -9.98 -3.02 -7.77
CA SER A 127 -8.68 -3.23 -7.12
C SER A 127 -7.96 -4.51 -7.56
N GLY A 128 -8.61 -5.38 -8.35
CA GLY A 128 -8.07 -6.70 -8.71
C GLY A 128 -8.17 -7.74 -7.58
N ALA A 129 -8.82 -7.42 -6.46
CA ALA A 129 -9.10 -8.35 -5.38
C ALA A 129 -10.34 -9.22 -5.66
N ARG A 130 -10.33 -10.47 -5.17
CA ARG A 130 -11.52 -11.32 -5.12
C ARG A 130 -12.38 -10.86 -3.95
N ILE A 131 -13.55 -10.32 -4.26
CA ILE A 131 -14.46 -9.77 -3.25
C ILE A 131 -15.59 -10.76 -2.96
N ALA A 132 -15.75 -11.12 -1.69
CA ALA A 132 -16.91 -11.84 -1.20
C ALA A 132 -17.68 -10.96 -0.20
N ARG A 133 -19.02 -11.03 -0.23
CA ARG A 133 -19.87 -10.35 0.75
C ARG A 133 -20.44 -11.37 1.73
N SER A 134 -20.45 -11.03 3.01
CA SER A 134 -21.10 -11.83 4.05
C SER A 134 -21.91 -10.92 4.95
N SER A 135 -22.99 -11.47 5.47
CA SER A 135 -23.85 -10.80 6.44
C SER A 135 -24.18 -11.70 7.62
N GLN A 136 -23.71 -12.96 7.60
CA GLN A 136 -24.01 -13.98 8.59
C GLN A 136 -23.03 -13.85 9.77
N PRO A 137 -23.50 -13.74 11.02
CA PRO A 137 -22.65 -13.55 12.20
C PRO A 137 -21.68 -14.72 12.46
N HIS A 138 -21.93 -15.89 11.85
CA HIS A 138 -21.10 -17.09 11.96
C HIS A 138 -20.49 -17.53 10.62
N ALA A 139 -20.35 -16.61 9.65
CA ALA A 139 -19.69 -16.97 8.40
C ALA A 139 -18.22 -17.33 8.67
N ALA A 140 -17.94 -18.63 8.80
CA ALA A 140 -16.61 -19.15 9.07
C ALA A 140 -15.60 -18.50 8.12
N VAL A 141 -14.57 -17.89 8.70
CA VAL A 141 -13.43 -17.33 7.98
C VAL A 141 -12.25 -18.24 8.29
N SER A 142 -11.79 -18.97 7.28
CA SER A 142 -10.55 -19.76 7.39
C SER A 142 -9.37 -18.88 7.00
N ALA A 143 -8.30 -18.92 7.79
CA ALA A 143 -7.06 -18.17 7.59
C ALA A 143 -6.35 -18.45 6.25
N GLY A 144 -6.71 -19.54 5.58
CA GLY A 144 -6.18 -19.91 4.26
C GLY A 144 -6.89 -19.24 3.07
N ASP A 145 -8.15 -18.83 3.22
CA ASP A 145 -9.03 -18.46 2.10
C ASP A 145 -9.26 -16.95 1.96
N VAL A 146 -9.06 -16.19 3.03
CA VAL A 146 -9.34 -14.76 3.12
C VAL A 146 -8.12 -14.02 3.65
N ASP A 147 -7.65 -13.03 2.90
CA ASP A 147 -6.51 -12.19 3.26
C ASP A 147 -6.92 -11.01 4.16
N LEU A 148 -8.15 -10.51 4.01
CA LEU A 148 -8.68 -9.39 4.79
C LEU A 148 -10.21 -9.51 4.98
N VAL A 149 -10.68 -9.24 6.19
CA VAL A 149 -12.10 -9.03 6.49
C VAL A 149 -12.39 -7.57 6.80
N VAL A 150 -13.28 -6.94 6.02
CA VAL A 150 -13.75 -5.57 6.26
C VAL A 150 -15.09 -5.63 7.01
N LEU A 151 -15.16 -5.05 8.20
CA LEU A 151 -16.35 -5.03 9.05
C LEU A 151 -17.05 -3.68 8.86
N SER A 152 -18.24 -3.68 8.26
CA SER A 152 -19.01 -2.47 7.96
C SER A 152 -20.46 -2.52 8.44
N ASP A 153 -21.13 -1.37 8.41
CA ASP A 153 -22.56 -1.16 8.74
C ASP A 153 -22.94 -1.37 10.21
N TYR A 154 -22.09 -2.02 11.01
CA TYR A 154 -22.30 -2.21 12.44
C TYR A 154 -21.51 -1.17 13.24
N LEU A 155 -22.17 -0.46 14.17
CA LEU A 155 -21.50 0.51 15.06
C LEU A 155 -20.45 -0.16 15.94
N VAL A 156 -20.73 -1.40 16.35
CA VAL A 156 -19.87 -2.29 17.12
C VAL A 156 -19.85 -3.62 16.38
N ALA A 157 -18.67 -4.07 15.97
CA ALA A 157 -18.51 -5.40 15.39
C ALA A 157 -18.87 -6.47 16.44
N ASP A 158 -19.47 -7.58 16.02
CA ASP A 158 -19.74 -8.71 16.91
C ASP A 158 -18.43 -9.16 17.59
N PRO A 159 -18.32 -9.09 18.94
CA PRO A 159 -17.11 -9.46 19.66
C PRO A 159 -16.68 -10.91 19.41
N ARG A 160 -17.63 -11.81 19.12
CA ARG A 160 -17.33 -13.21 18.80
C ARG A 160 -16.61 -13.31 17.47
N MET A 161 -17.11 -12.61 16.45
CA MET A 161 -16.48 -12.57 15.14
C MET A 161 -15.08 -11.95 15.22
N VAL A 162 -14.90 -10.86 15.97
CA VAL A 162 -13.56 -10.23 16.13
C VAL A 162 -12.60 -11.18 16.81
N ARG A 163 -13.04 -11.89 17.86
CA ARG A 163 -12.23 -12.91 18.54
C ARG A 163 -11.89 -14.05 17.59
N ASP A 164 -12.84 -14.57 16.84
CA ASP A 164 -12.59 -15.67 15.89
C ASP A 164 -11.58 -15.25 14.80
N LEU A 165 -11.67 -14.01 14.31
CA LEU A 165 -10.70 -13.46 13.35
C LEU A 165 -9.31 -13.33 13.97
N HIS A 166 -9.23 -12.92 15.23
CA HIS A 166 -7.97 -12.83 15.96
C HIS A 166 -7.36 -14.22 16.20
N ASP A 167 -8.16 -15.19 16.65
CA ASP A 167 -7.75 -16.57 16.92
C ASP A 167 -7.27 -17.29 15.65
N GLN A 168 -7.90 -16.99 14.51
CA GLN A 168 -7.49 -17.49 13.19
C GLN A 168 -6.36 -16.67 12.55
N GLY A 169 -5.89 -15.58 13.17
CA GLY A 169 -4.83 -14.74 12.61
C GLY A 169 -5.22 -14.02 11.31
N VAL A 170 -6.53 -13.79 11.08
CA VAL A 170 -7.04 -13.11 9.89
C VAL A 170 -7.00 -11.59 10.10
N ALA A 171 -6.35 -10.89 9.18
CA ALA A 171 -6.34 -9.44 9.19
C ALA A 171 -7.77 -8.91 9.03
N HIS A 172 -8.14 -7.93 9.85
CA HIS A 172 -9.48 -7.35 9.83
C HIS A 172 -9.46 -5.85 10.05
N LEU A 173 -10.40 -5.15 9.40
CA LEU A 173 -10.49 -3.70 9.37
C LEU A 173 -11.92 -3.26 9.63
N LEU A 174 -12.15 -2.42 10.65
CA LEU A 174 -13.46 -1.77 10.85
C LEU A 174 -13.59 -0.55 9.95
N VAL A 175 -14.72 -0.44 9.26
CA VAL A 175 -15.08 0.69 8.40
C VAL A 175 -16.51 1.12 8.73
N ARG A 176 -16.70 2.34 9.23
CA ARG A 176 -18.03 2.84 9.61
C ARG A 176 -18.17 4.31 9.25
N VAL A 177 -19.40 4.75 9.07
CA VAL A 177 -19.74 6.17 8.88
C VAL A 177 -20.61 6.61 10.04
N ARG A 178 -20.26 7.73 10.67
CA ARG A 178 -21.02 8.33 11.75
C ARG A 178 -21.01 9.85 11.56
N ASP A 179 -22.17 10.48 11.61
CA ASP A 179 -22.33 11.94 11.53
C ASP A 179 -21.64 12.54 10.29
N GLY A 180 -21.66 11.82 9.16
CA GLY A 180 -21.00 12.21 7.90
C GLY A 180 -19.49 11.96 7.86
N ILE A 181 -18.89 11.44 8.94
CA ILE A 181 -17.45 11.16 9.03
C ILE A 181 -17.21 9.66 8.84
N GLY A 182 -16.37 9.31 7.86
CA GLY A 182 -15.88 7.95 7.65
C GLY A 182 -14.73 7.61 8.60
N LEU A 183 -14.81 6.46 9.24
CA LEU A 183 -13.82 5.96 10.20
C LEU A 183 -13.29 4.61 9.68
N VAL A 184 -11.96 4.49 9.60
CA VAL A 184 -11.26 3.29 9.10
C VAL A 184 -10.21 2.88 10.13
N GLY A 185 -10.23 1.62 10.55
CA GLY A 185 -9.26 1.08 11.52
C GLY A 185 -9.81 0.90 12.94
N ARG A 186 -8.90 0.44 13.81
CA ARG A 186 -9.11 0.38 15.26
C ARG A 186 -8.92 1.80 15.83
N TRP A 187 -9.84 2.22 16.70
CA TRP A 187 -9.64 3.37 17.60
C TRP A 187 -8.90 2.91 18.86
#